data_AF-A0A3C1DJQ7-F1
#
_entry.id   AF-A0A3C1DJQ7-F1
#
_cell.length_a   1.000
_cell.length_b   1.000
_cell.length_c   1.000
_cell.angle_alpha   90.00
_cell.angle_beta   90.00
_cell.angle_gamma   90.00
#
_symmetry.space_group_name_H-M   'P 1'
#
loop_
_entity.id
_entity.type
_entity.pdbx_description
1 polymer ?
#
loop_
_entity_poly.entity_id
_entity_poly.type
_entity_poly.pdbx_seq_one_letter_code
_entity_poly.pdbx_strand_id
1 'polypeptide(L)'
;MDTVEHALGTPDQPQPYAELGLKDDEYQEIRRILDRRPTSAELAMYSVMWSEHCSYKSSKVHLRQFGEKTPKTDAMLVGIGENAGVVDIGDGWAVTFKVESHNHPSYVEPYQGAATGVGGIVRDIIS
;
A
#
# COMPACT_ATOMS: atom_id res chain seq x y z
N MET A 1 -21.78 -16.19 -10.10
CA MET A 1 -20.89 -15.11 -9.61
C MET A 1 -21.11 -14.96 -8.12
N ASP A 2 -20.08 -14.59 -7.37
CA ASP A 2 -20.20 -14.37 -5.92
C ASP A 2 -20.65 -12.92 -5.65
N THR A 3 -21.96 -12.72 -5.52
CA THR A 3 -22.57 -11.39 -5.29
C THR A 3 -22.77 -11.13 -3.79
N VAL A 4 -23.13 -9.89 -3.45
CA VAL A 4 -23.43 -9.53 -2.06
C VAL A 4 -24.62 -10.32 -1.50
N GLU A 5 -25.70 -10.51 -2.29
CA GLU A 5 -26.85 -11.31 -1.87
C GLU A 5 -26.46 -12.77 -1.63
N HIS A 6 -25.61 -13.33 -2.49
CA HIS A 6 -25.11 -14.69 -2.30
C HIS A 6 -24.23 -14.77 -1.04
N ALA A 7 -23.37 -13.79 -0.79
CA ALA A 7 -22.55 -13.72 0.41
C ALA A 7 -23.37 -13.66 1.71
N LEU A 8 -24.50 -12.94 1.70
CA LEU A 8 -25.45 -12.92 2.81
C LEU A 8 -26.14 -14.28 3.01
N GLY A 9 -26.48 -14.96 1.91
CA GLY A 9 -27.15 -16.27 1.93
C GLY A 9 -26.24 -17.46 2.28
N THR A 10 -24.91 -17.30 2.19
CA THR A 10 -23.93 -18.37 2.45
C THR A 10 -22.82 -17.93 3.42
N PRO A 11 -23.15 -17.54 4.66
CA PRO A 11 -22.17 -16.94 5.59
C PRO A 11 -20.99 -17.86 5.94
N ASP A 12 -21.20 -19.18 5.93
CA ASP A 12 -20.19 -20.18 6.32
C ASP A 12 -19.48 -20.83 5.14
N GLN A 13 -19.71 -20.33 3.92
CA GLN A 13 -19.01 -20.83 2.73
C GLN A 13 -17.49 -20.61 2.90
N PRO A 14 -16.67 -21.67 2.81
CA PRO A 14 -15.22 -21.54 2.92
C PRO A 14 -14.64 -20.61 1.86
N GLN A 15 -13.68 -19.77 2.25
CA GLN A 15 -12.97 -18.86 1.35
C GLN A 15 -11.45 -19.01 1.52
N PRO A 16 -10.66 -18.93 0.43
CA PRO A 16 -9.21 -19.20 0.46
C PRO A 16 -8.38 -17.98 0.94
N TYR A 17 -8.77 -17.34 2.04
CA TYR A 17 -8.10 -16.11 2.51
C TYR A 17 -6.62 -16.32 2.90
N ALA A 18 -6.29 -17.50 3.45
CA ALA A 18 -4.91 -17.84 3.83
C ALA A 18 -3.99 -17.98 2.61
N GLU A 19 -4.50 -18.54 1.52
CA GLU A 19 -3.77 -18.65 0.24
C GLU A 19 -3.54 -17.27 -0.40
N LEU A 20 -4.40 -16.31 -0.10
CA LEU A 20 -4.26 -14.89 -0.49
C LEU A 20 -3.33 -14.10 0.44
N GLY A 21 -2.76 -14.73 1.47
CA GLY A 21 -1.80 -14.11 2.39
C GLY A 21 -2.43 -13.34 3.55
N LEU A 22 -3.73 -13.48 3.79
CA LEU A 22 -4.40 -12.94 4.97
C LEU A 22 -4.27 -13.88 6.15
N LYS A 23 -4.10 -13.32 7.35
CA LYS A 23 -4.20 -14.07 8.61
C LYS A 23 -5.66 -14.29 9.00
N ASP A 24 -5.89 -15.23 9.92
CA ASP A 24 -7.23 -15.54 10.43
C ASP A 24 -7.91 -14.32 11.05
N ASP A 25 -7.19 -13.54 11.86
CA ASP A 25 -7.68 -12.33 12.51
C ASP A 25 -8.04 -11.23 11.49
N GLU A 26 -7.23 -11.07 10.45
CA GLU A 26 -7.51 -10.14 9.35
C GLU A 26 -8.80 -10.52 8.59
N TYR A 27 -9.00 -11.81 8.31
CA TYR A 27 -10.24 -12.28 7.69
C TYR A 27 -11.47 -12.07 8.58
N GLN A 28 -11.37 -12.35 9.88
CA GLN A 28 -12.46 -12.09 10.81
C GLN A 28 -12.78 -10.59 10.91
N GLU A 29 -11.76 -9.73 10.87
CA GLU A 29 -11.96 -8.28 10.88
C GLU A 29 -12.66 -7.81 9.60
N ILE A 30 -12.32 -8.35 8.43
CA ILE A 30 -13.04 -8.06 7.18
C ILE A 30 -14.52 -8.44 7.33
N ARG A 31 -14.81 -9.63 7.87
CA ARG A 31 -16.19 -10.07 8.12
C ARG A 31 -16.93 -9.12 9.07
N ARG A 32 -16.24 -8.64 10.11
CA ARG A 32 -16.78 -7.68 11.08
C ARG A 32 -17.07 -6.32 10.45
N ILE A 33 -16.19 -5.82 9.58
CA ILE A 33 -16.37 -4.55 8.88
C ILE A 33 -17.55 -4.60 7.92
N LEU A 34 -17.70 -5.72 7.19
CA LEU A 34 -18.76 -5.88 6.18
C LEU A 34 -20.08 -6.38 6.76
N ASP A 35 -20.09 -6.87 8.00
CA ASP A 35 -21.22 -7.55 8.66
C ASP A 35 -21.73 -8.78 7.89
N ARG A 36 -20.82 -9.46 7.18
CA ARG A 36 -21.05 -10.69 6.40
C ARG A 36 -19.72 -11.26 5.94
N ARG A 37 -19.72 -12.43 5.30
CA ARG A 37 -18.53 -12.83 4.52
C ARG A 37 -18.30 -11.86 3.35
N PRO A 38 -17.04 -11.55 2.98
CA PRO A 38 -16.76 -10.82 1.75
C PRO A 38 -17.15 -11.66 0.54
N THR A 39 -17.47 -10.99 -0.57
CA THR A 39 -17.45 -11.64 -1.89
C THR A 39 -16.01 -11.98 -2.28
N SER A 40 -15.84 -12.85 -3.27
CA SER A 40 -14.51 -13.23 -3.77
C SER A 40 -13.72 -12.03 -4.29
N ALA A 41 -14.39 -11.04 -4.90
CA ALA A 41 -13.75 -9.81 -5.38
C ALA A 41 -13.33 -8.88 -4.23
N GLU A 42 -14.21 -8.71 -3.23
CA GLU A 42 -13.88 -7.92 -2.03
C GLU A 42 -12.72 -8.56 -1.26
N LEU A 43 -12.72 -9.89 -1.11
CA LEU A 43 -11.66 -10.62 -0.43
C LEU A 43 -10.31 -10.41 -1.11
N ALA A 44 -10.26 -10.52 -2.44
CA ALA A 44 -9.06 -10.25 -3.23
C ALA A 44 -8.58 -8.79 -3.11
N MET A 45 -9.51 -7.83 -3.02
CA MET A 45 -9.16 -6.43 -2.80
C MET A 45 -8.54 -6.21 -1.42
N TYR A 46 -9.17 -6.74 -0.37
CA TYR A 46 -8.64 -6.66 0.98
C TYR A 46 -7.27 -7.33 1.10
N SER A 47 -7.06 -8.50 0.48
CA SER A 47 -5.77 -9.21 0.56
C SER A 47 -4.61 -8.39 -0.01
N VAL A 48 -4.84 -7.68 -1.12
CA VAL A 48 -3.82 -6.78 -1.70
C VAL A 48 -3.63 -5.55 -0.82
N MET A 49 -4.72 -4.86 -0.47
CA MET A 49 -4.65 -3.58 0.26
C MET A 49 -4.10 -3.73 1.68
N TRP A 50 -4.31 -4.88 2.33
CA TRP A 50 -3.81 -5.18 3.67
C TRP A 50 -2.48 -5.96 3.66
N SER A 51 -1.90 -6.22 2.49
CA SER A 51 -0.54 -6.74 2.39
C SER A 51 0.47 -5.79 3.06
N GLU A 52 1.63 -6.31 3.46
CA GLU A 52 2.68 -5.45 4.03
C GLU A 52 3.14 -4.37 3.03
N HIS A 53 3.20 -4.73 1.74
CA HIS A 53 3.64 -3.84 0.68
C HIS A 53 2.76 -2.58 0.55
N CYS A 54 1.44 -2.71 0.73
CA CYS A 54 0.52 -1.59 0.61
C CYS A 54 0.25 -0.89 1.95
N SER A 55 0.11 -1.65 3.02
CA SER A 55 -0.36 -1.11 4.31
C SER A 55 0.77 -0.67 5.26
N TYR A 56 1.99 -1.15 5.01
CA TYR A 56 3.13 -0.97 5.92
C TYR A 56 2.81 -1.44 7.35
N LYS A 57 1.92 -2.43 7.52
CA LYS A 57 1.33 -2.79 8.83
C LYS A 57 2.36 -3.12 9.91
N SER A 58 3.51 -3.69 9.55
CA SER A 58 4.61 -3.93 10.49
C SER A 58 5.52 -2.72 10.69
N SER A 59 5.80 -1.96 9.64
CA SER A 59 6.81 -0.90 9.63
C SER A 59 6.26 0.47 10.05
N LYS A 60 4.97 0.74 9.84
CA LYS A 60 4.31 2.02 10.10
C LYS A 60 4.50 2.51 11.53
N VAL A 61 4.43 1.61 12.52
CA VAL A 61 4.62 1.96 13.94
C VAL A 61 6.03 2.50 14.22
N HIS A 62 7.03 2.02 13.49
CA HIS A 62 8.40 2.45 13.62
C HIS A 62 8.67 3.72 12.80
N LEU A 63 8.10 3.83 11.60
CA LEU A 63 8.32 4.95 10.69
C LEU A 63 7.60 6.23 11.12
N ARG A 64 6.48 6.11 11.87
CA ARG A 64 5.71 7.24 12.38
C ARG A 64 6.56 8.26 13.14
N GLN A 65 7.60 7.80 13.83
CA GLN A 65 8.51 8.68 14.56
C GLN A 65 9.21 9.72 13.68
N PHE A 66 9.42 9.44 12.38
CA PHE A 66 10.06 10.40 11.49
C PHE A 66 9.16 11.61 11.25
N GLY A 67 7.85 11.41 11.10
CA GLY A 67 6.89 12.51 11.05
C GLY A 67 6.79 13.26 12.38
N GLU A 68 6.73 12.53 13.50
CA GLU A 68 6.59 13.14 14.84
C GLU A 68 7.83 13.93 15.29
N LYS A 69 9.02 13.52 14.86
CA LYS A 69 10.30 14.14 15.22
C LYS A 69 10.86 15.04 14.12
N THR A 70 10.10 15.30 13.05
CA THR A 70 10.55 16.18 11.96
C THR A 70 10.84 17.58 12.51
N PRO A 71 12.07 18.12 12.33
CA PRO A 71 12.37 19.50 12.72
C PRO A 71 11.48 20.48 11.95
N LYS A 72 11.03 21.54 12.61
CA LYS A 72 10.33 22.63 11.92
C LYS A 72 11.29 23.31 10.95
N THR A 73 10.90 23.36 9.68
CA THR A 73 11.66 23.98 8.60
C THR A 73 10.68 24.55 7.57
N ASP A 74 10.99 25.73 7.06
CA ASP A 74 10.22 26.34 5.97
C ASP A 74 10.63 25.78 4.60
N ALA A 75 11.74 25.03 4.55
CA ALA A 75 12.22 24.43 3.31
C ALA A 75 11.39 23.21 2.88
N MET A 76 10.65 22.56 3.79
CA MET A 76 9.83 21.39 3.43
C MET A 76 8.48 21.88 2.88
N LEU A 77 8.30 21.78 1.57
CA LEU A 77 7.07 22.19 0.89
C LEU A 77 6.01 21.07 0.96
N VAL A 78 6.45 19.81 0.80
CA VAL A 78 5.60 18.62 0.83
C VAL A 78 6.31 17.49 1.58
N GLY A 79 5.63 16.91 2.57
CA GLY A 79 6.19 15.90 3.48
C GLY A 79 5.51 14.53 3.40
N ILE A 80 5.62 13.77 4.49
CA ILE A 80 5.05 12.41 4.60
C ILE A 80 3.53 12.45 4.37
N GLY A 81 3.05 11.57 3.50
CA GLY A 81 1.63 11.43 3.17
C GLY A 81 1.35 11.58 1.68
N GLU A 82 2.23 12.29 0.97
CA GLU A 82 2.17 12.47 -0.48
C GLU A 82 3.06 11.46 -1.23
N ASN A 83 2.92 11.43 -2.56
CA ASN A 83 3.66 10.50 -3.42
C ASN A 83 5.18 10.73 -3.40
N ALA A 84 5.64 11.96 -3.23
CA ALA A 84 7.05 12.33 -3.16
C ALA A 84 7.28 13.50 -2.20
N GLY A 85 8.50 13.62 -1.66
CA GLY A 85 8.91 14.76 -0.84
C GLY A 85 9.35 15.92 -1.70
N VAL A 86 9.01 17.15 -1.32
CA VAL A 86 9.38 18.37 -2.06
C VAL A 86 10.04 19.37 -1.12
N VAL A 87 11.21 19.87 -1.53
CA VAL A 87 12.02 20.81 -0.74
C VAL A 87 12.31 22.07 -1.57
N ASP A 88 12.09 23.24 -0.97
CA ASP A 88 12.51 24.54 -1.50
C ASP A 88 14.04 24.67 -1.47
N ILE A 89 14.61 25.05 -2.60
CA ILE A 89 16.06 25.27 -2.76
C ILE A 89 16.42 26.73 -3.04
N GLY A 90 15.45 27.64 -2.95
CA GLY A 90 15.61 29.07 -3.20
C GLY A 90 15.34 29.47 -4.66
N ASP A 91 15.36 30.77 -4.91
CA ASP A 91 15.17 31.38 -6.25
C ASP A 91 13.89 30.95 -6.97
N GLY A 92 12.86 30.55 -6.22
CA GLY A 92 11.60 30.05 -6.76
C GLY A 92 11.66 28.62 -7.30
N TRP A 93 12.72 27.86 -6.98
CA TRP A 93 12.89 26.47 -7.39
C TRP A 93 12.64 25.49 -6.23
N ALA A 94 12.16 24.30 -6.58
CA ALA A 94 11.99 23.19 -5.66
C ALA A 94 12.57 21.91 -6.26
N VAL A 95 12.96 20.99 -5.37
CA VAL A 95 13.39 19.64 -5.74
C VAL A 95 12.39 18.62 -5.21
N THR A 96 11.86 17.81 -6.11
CA THR A 96 11.04 16.65 -5.79
C THR A 96 11.93 15.41 -5.74
N PHE A 97 11.84 14.62 -4.67
CA PHE A 97 12.61 13.40 -4.53
C PHE A 97 11.80 12.28 -3.87
N LYS A 98 12.04 11.06 -4.34
CA LYS A 98 11.52 9.81 -3.80
C LYS A 98 12.52 8.70 -4.08
N VAL A 99 12.52 7.67 -3.24
CA VAL A 99 13.25 6.43 -3.48
C VAL A 99 12.28 5.26 -3.33
N GLU A 100 12.34 4.33 -4.27
CA GLU A 100 11.58 3.09 -4.25
C GLU A 100 12.48 1.88 -4.48
N SER A 101 11.95 0.69 -4.17
CA SER A 101 12.63 -0.58 -4.43
C SER A 101 11.73 -1.49 -5.24
N HIS A 102 12.31 -2.29 -6.12
CA HIS A 102 11.57 -3.24 -6.95
C HIS A 102 12.23 -4.64 -6.89
N ASN A 103 12.53 -5.07 -5.66
CA ASN A 103 13.48 -6.15 -5.39
C ASN A 103 12.99 -7.53 -5.86
N HIS A 104 11.78 -7.93 -5.45
CA HIS A 104 11.28 -9.27 -5.77
C HIS A 104 11.09 -9.49 -7.28
N PRO A 105 10.47 -8.56 -8.05
CA PRO A 105 10.37 -8.75 -9.49
C PRO A 105 11.74 -8.72 -10.18
N SER A 106 12.67 -7.85 -9.75
CA SER A 106 14.03 -7.80 -10.31
C SER A 106 14.86 -9.05 -9.99
N TYR A 107 14.56 -9.75 -8.89
CA TYR A 107 15.17 -11.04 -8.60
C TYR A 107 14.71 -12.14 -9.57
N VAL A 108 13.43 -12.13 -9.94
CA VAL A 108 12.84 -13.11 -10.87
C VAL A 108 13.24 -12.82 -12.32
N GLU A 109 13.14 -11.56 -12.73
CA GLU A 109 13.44 -11.09 -14.09
C GLU A 109 14.13 -9.72 -13.98
N PRO A 110 15.46 -9.65 -14.14
CA PRO A 110 16.22 -8.44 -13.83
C PRO A 110 15.92 -7.24 -14.72
N TYR A 111 15.71 -7.45 -16.02
CA TYR A 111 15.62 -6.35 -16.98
C TYR A 111 14.27 -5.62 -16.88
N GLN A 112 13.16 -6.34 -17.01
CA GLN A 112 11.81 -5.79 -16.86
C GLN A 112 11.53 -5.43 -15.40
N GLY A 113 12.05 -6.19 -14.43
CA GLY A 113 11.95 -5.83 -13.01
C GLY A 113 12.55 -4.44 -12.72
N ALA A 114 13.74 -4.15 -13.25
CA ALA A 114 14.34 -2.83 -13.15
C ALA A 114 13.59 -1.76 -13.97
N ALA A 115 13.19 -2.08 -15.21
CA ALA A 115 12.51 -1.13 -16.09
C ALA A 115 11.15 -0.68 -15.54
N THR A 116 10.36 -1.61 -14.98
CA THR A 116 9.08 -1.29 -14.34
C THR A 116 9.26 -0.49 -13.06
N GLY A 117 10.31 -0.77 -12.27
CA GLY A 117 10.71 0.06 -11.13
C GLY A 117 11.05 1.51 -11.52
N VAL A 118 11.83 1.70 -12.60
CA VAL A 118 12.12 3.05 -13.15
C VAL A 118 10.84 3.74 -13.60
N GLY A 119 9.95 3.03 -14.28
CA GLY A 119 8.66 3.59 -14.70
C GLY A 119 7.77 4.02 -13.53
N GLY A 120 7.81 3.29 -12.41
CA GLY A 120 7.11 3.62 -11.16
C GLY A 120 7.57 4.95 -10.58
N ILE A 121 8.87 5.02 -10.25
CA ILE A 121 9.43 6.20 -9.58
C ILE A 121 9.29 7.47 -10.42
N VAL A 122 9.37 7.39 -11.75
CA VAL A 122 9.18 8.56 -12.62
C VAL A 122 7.75 9.10 -12.54
N ARG A 123 6.73 8.25 -12.42
CA ARG A 123 5.34 8.70 -12.31
C ARG A 123 5.08 9.44 -11.00
N ASP A 124 5.65 8.96 -9.90
CA ASP A 124 5.45 9.58 -8.58
C ASP A 124 6.09 10.96 -8.45
N ILE A 125 7.18 11.21 -9.19
CA ILE A 125 7.82 12.53 -9.23
C ILE A 125 6.99 13.54 -10.03
N ILE A 126 6.18 13.08 -10.99
CA ILE A 126 5.40 13.93 -11.91
C ILE A 126 3.97 14.19 -11.39
N SER A 127 3.41 13.27 -10.59
CA SER A 127 2.04 13.36 -10.05
C SER A 127 1.91 14.42 -8.96
#